data_AF-A0AAD9TPR4-F1
#
_entry.id   AF-A0AAD9TPR4-F1
#
_cell.length_a   1.000
_cell.length_b   1.000
_cell.length_c   1.000
_cell.angle_alpha   90.00
_cell.angle_beta   90.00
_cell.angle_gamma   90.00
#
_symmetry.space_group_name_H-M   'P 1'
#
loop_
_entity.id
_entity.type
_entity.pdbx_description
1 polymer ?
#
loop_
_entity_poly.entity_id
_entity_poly.type
_entity_poly.pdbx_seq_one_letter_code
_entity_poly.pdbx_strand_id
1 'polypeptide(L)'
;MPTSRSTTRNRPVELRSTDRGVCILSAPRYAQHVTSGILRYVCCDLGHCLRCDVMVWILNAKGKELISSVDEHGRNALHYAAASGHVKMTQHLLKIDDSIAHQIDQDGQTPLHLAAKNGRVSVMKILLNDHPDATKVLDKTKCNILHLAAQNGHLKTVLFILKLPEIEEMINWPDVNGNPLHMAAMNLHNSVVYFLSINMMVNIRATNNADKTAIALAETSRDHEKEFEKHLTKKALELAYVKRGLYPEDILENNRSNLGGSRSIDNANKGLQGKEIAQTLSVIATLIETFTFAAAFALPGGYKSDGPDQGTAALLRKSAFQAFVITDTIAMTSSMTAAVIVFWSFWRNVQE
;
A
#
# COMPACT_ATOMS: atom_id res chain seq x y z
N MET A 1 -67.08 -33.02 12.95
CA MET A 1 -66.68 -33.96 14.02
C MET A 1 -67.56 -35.21 13.91
N PRO A 2 -67.11 -36.45 14.18
CA PRO A 2 -65.74 -37.00 14.19
C PRO A 2 -65.59 -38.37 13.45
N THR A 3 -64.32 -38.68 13.11
CA THR A 3 -63.54 -39.94 13.00
C THR A 3 -64.13 -41.37 13.12
N SER A 4 -63.66 -42.31 12.28
CA SER A 4 -62.86 -43.55 12.62
C SER A 4 -62.86 -44.56 11.44
N ARG A 5 -61.74 -44.89 10.77
CA ARG A 5 -60.73 -45.97 10.95
C ARG A 5 -61.20 -47.45 10.83
N SER A 6 -60.71 -48.15 9.79
CA SER A 6 -60.25 -49.57 9.83
C SER A 6 -59.31 -49.81 8.61
N THR A 7 -57.99 -49.84 8.76
CA THR A 7 -57.08 -51.00 8.96
C THR A 7 -57.37 -52.26 8.12
N THR A 8 -56.57 -52.47 7.07
CA THR A 8 -56.18 -53.80 6.60
C THR A 8 -54.65 -53.89 6.55
N ARG A 9 -54.12 -54.89 7.27
CA ARG A 9 -52.71 -55.34 7.24
C ARG A 9 -52.49 -56.13 5.95
N ASN A 10 -51.35 -55.91 5.29
CA ASN A 10 -50.58 -56.94 4.61
C ASN A 10 -49.08 -56.56 4.65
N ARG A 11 -48.25 -57.43 5.24
CA ARG A 11 -46.79 -57.52 4.97
C ARG A 11 -46.62 -58.08 3.54
N PRO A 12 -45.47 -58.01 2.81
CA PRO A 12 -44.04 -58.02 3.23
C PRO A 12 -43.20 -56.95 2.46
N VAL A 13 -41.89 -56.75 2.58
CA VAL A 13 -40.72 -57.58 2.22
C VAL A 13 -39.47 -56.86 2.75
N GLU A 14 -38.56 -57.59 3.40
CA GLU A 14 -37.21 -57.14 3.72
C GLU A 14 -36.40 -56.91 2.42
N LEU A 15 -36.01 -55.67 2.16
CA LEU A 15 -34.97 -55.36 1.17
C LEU A 15 -33.71 -54.90 1.92
N ARG A 16 -32.64 -55.68 1.71
CA ARG A 16 -31.30 -55.49 2.25
C ARG A 16 -30.78 -54.06 1.97
N SER A 17 -30.17 -53.47 2.98
CA SER A 17 -29.83 -52.05 3.11
C SER A 17 -28.57 -51.60 2.34
N THR A 18 -28.30 -52.14 1.14
CA THR A 18 -27.11 -51.74 0.35
C THR A 18 -27.29 -50.46 -0.50
N ASP A 19 -28.50 -49.91 -0.59
CA ASP A 19 -28.78 -48.76 -1.50
C ASP A 19 -29.08 -47.41 -0.80
N ARG A 20 -28.68 -47.22 0.47
CA ARG A 20 -28.91 -45.94 1.18
C ARG A 20 -27.90 -44.82 0.85
N GLY A 21 -27.07 -44.97 -0.17
CA GLY A 21 -26.06 -43.98 -0.56
C GLY A 21 -26.46 -43.07 -1.74
N VAL A 22 -27.48 -43.42 -2.53
CA VAL A 22 -27.63 -42.85 -3.89
C VAL A 22 -28.78 -41.83 -4.03
N CYS A 23 -29.69 -41.71 -3.06
CA CYS A 23 -30.93 -40.92 -3.26
C CYS A 23 -30.96 -39.51 -2.65
N ILE A 24 -29.88 -38.96 -2.09
CA ILE A 24 -29.94 -37.62 -1.44
C ILE A 24 -29.73 -36.45 -2.44
N LEU A 25 -29.30 -36.71 -3.68
CA LEU A 25 -28.93 -35.65 -4.64
C LEU A 25 -29.98 -35.37 -5.72
N SER A 26 -31.18 -35.96 -5.67
CA SER A 26 -32.23 -35.70 -6.68
C SER A 26 -32.97 -34.36 -6.47
N ALA A 27 -32.54 -33.51 -5.54
CA ALA A 27 -33.05 -32.16 -5.35
C ALA A 27 -31.93 -31.14 -5.67
N PRO A 28 -32.05 -30.33 -6.74
CA PRO A 28 -30.95 -29.50 -7.22
C PRO A 28 -30.43 -28.50 -6.18
N ARG A 29 -31.31 -27.98 -5.30
CA ARG A 29 -30.90 -27.07 -4.22
C ARG A 29 -30.14 -27.78 -3.09
N TYR A 30 -30.51 -29.02 -2.75
CA TYR A 30 -29.85 -29.76 -1.67
C TYR A 30 -28.49 -30.29 -2.12
N ALA A 31 -28.37 -30.69 -3.39
CA ALA A 31 -27.11 -31.08 -4.01
C ALA A 31 -26.09 -29.93 -4.02
N GLN A 32 -26.52 -28.71 -4.36
CA GLN A 32 -25.65 -27.52 -4.40
C GLN A 32 -25.10 -27.13 -3.02
N HIS A 33 -25.89 -27.19 -1.95
CA HIS A 33 -25.38 -26.94 -0.59
C HIS A 33 -24.38 -28.00 -0.15
N VAL A 34 -24.59 -29.26 -0.53
CA VAL A 34 -23.68 -30.37 -0.20
C VAL A 34 -22.38 -30.26 -1.01
N THR A 35 -22.43 -29.92 -2.30
CA THR A 35 -21.22 -29.68 -3.11
C THR A 35 -20.48 -28.43 -2.67
N SER A 36 -21.18 -27.34 -2.33
CA SER A 36 -20.62 -26.11 -1.76
C SER A 36 -19.88 -26.38 -0.44
N GLY A 37 -20.54 -27.10 0.48
CA GLY A 37 -19.94 -27.50 1.75
C GLY A 37 -18.73 -28.43 1.57
N ILE A 38 -18.82 -29.39 0.64
CA ILE A 38 -17.71 -30.27 0.32
C ILE A 38 -16.56 -29.48 -0.30
N LEU A 39 -16.76 -28.65 -1.33
CA LEU A 39 -15.70 -27.85 -1.97
C LEU A 39 -14.98 -26.94 -0.98
N ARG A 40 -15.75 -26.28 -0.11
CA ARG A 40 -15.19 -25.44 0.95
C ARG A 40 -14.42 -26.27 1.98
N TYR A 41 -14.97 -27.37 2.48
CA TYR A 41 -14.27 -28.25 3.42
C TYR A 41 -13.01 -28.89 2.81
N VAL A 42 -13.08 -29.25 1.53
CA VAL A 42 -12.02 -29.88 0.74
C VAL A 42 -10.85 -28.91 0.52
N CYS A 43 -11.11 -27.63 0.31
CA CYS A 43 -10.06 -26.69 -0.10
C CYS A 43 -9.73 -25.58 0.91
N CYS A 44 -10.56 -25.32 1.94
CA CYS A 44 -10.38 -24.21 2.89
C CYS A 44 -9.84 -24.58 4.28
N ASP A 45 -9.59 -25.85 4.61
CA ASP A 45 -9.19 -26.17 5.98
C ASP A 45 -7.86 -25.47 6.36
N LEU A 46 -8.04 -24.45 7.18
CA LEU A 46 -7.05 -23.53 7.72
C LEU A 46 -6.02 -24.32 8.50
N GLY A 47 -4.87 -24.57 7.87
CA GLY A 47 -3.63 -24.85 8.58
C GLY A 47 -3.38 -26.29 9.02
N HIS A 48 -4.24 -27.27 8.74
CA HIS A 48 -3.96 -28.67 9.02
C HIS A 48 -4.01 -29.55 7.77
N CYS A 49 -2.85 -30.14 7.47
CA CYS A 49 -2.62 -31.12 6.40
C CYS A 49 -3.48 -32.39 6.55
N LEU A 50 -4.77 -32.31 6.24
CA LEU A 50 -5.46 -33.46 5.67
C LEU A 50 -4.81 -33.67 4.29
N ARG A 51 -3.93 -34.69 4.23
CA ARG A 51 -3.14 -35.13 3.07
C ARG A 51 -3.77 -34.66 1.75
N CYS A 52 -3.08 -33.81 1.00
CA CYS A 52 -3.46 -33.49 -0.39
C CYS A 52 -3.76 -34.77 -1.19
N ASP A 53 -3.10 -35.88 -0.86
CA ASP A 53 -3.31 -37.21 -1.44
C ASP A 53 -4.74 -37.73 -1.27
N VAL A 54 -5.36 -37.58 -0.09
CA VAL A 54 -6.76 -37.98 0.15
C VAL A 54 -7.70 -37.09 -0.64
N MET A 55 -7.38 -35.80 -0.72
CA MET A 55 -8.18 -34.84 -1.47
C MET A 55 -8.15 -35.10 -2.98
N VAL A 56 -6.95 -35.34 -3.52
CA VAL A 56 -6.74 -35.73 -4.90
C VAL A 56 -7.45 -37.06 -5.19
N TRP A 57 -7.43 -38.00 -4.24
CA TRP A 57 -8.16 -39.26 -4.37
C TRP A 57 -9.68 -39.05 -4.43
N ILE A 58 -10.26 -38.21 -3.57
CA ILE A 58 -11.70 -37.90 -3.59
C ILE A 58 -12.11 -37.21 -4.90
N LEU A 59 -11.30 -36.26 -5.38
CA LEU A 59 -11.56 -35.57 -6.64
C LEU A 59 -11.45 -36.51 -7.85
N ASN A 60 -10.45 -37.40 -7.85
CA ASN A 60 -10.32 -38.43 -8.89
C ASN A 60 -11.47 -39.45 -8.84
N ALA A 61 -11.97 -39.79 -7.65
CA ALA A 61 -13.06 -40.75 -7.47
C ALA A 61 -14.43 -40.20 -7.88
N LYS A 62 -14.69 -38.90 -7.65
CA LYS A 62 -15.97 -38.24 -8.01
C LYS A 62 -15.97 -37.60 -9.41
N GLY A 63 -14.83 -37.59 -10.11
CA GLY A 63 -14.73 -37.20 -11.51
C GLY A 63 -14.72 -35.69 -11.77
N LYS A 64 -14.54 -35.34 -13.05
CA LYS A 64 -14.42 -33.96 -13.57
C LYS A 64 -15.62 -33.07 -13.22
N GLU A 65 -16.81 -33.67 -13.07
CA GLU A 65 -18.07 -32.97 -12.78
C GLU A 65 -18.04 -32.20 -11.46
N LEU A 66 -17.41 -32.74 -10.41
CA LEU A 66 -17.28 -32.04 -9.13
C LEU A 66 -16.28 -30.87 -9.21
N ILE A 67 -15.24 -31.00 -10.03
CA ILE A 67 -14.21 -29.97 -10.21
C ILE A 67 -14.77 -28.75 -10.94
N SER A 68 -15.59 -28.98 -11.97
CA SER A 68 -16.31 -27.93 -12.70
C SER A 68 -17.55 -27.42 -11.98
N SER A 69 -18.01 -28.12 -10.93
CA SER A 69 -19.15 -27.66 -10.15
C SER A 69 -18.82 -26.38 -9.39
N VAL A 70 -19.78 -25.47 -9.38
CA VAL A 70 -19.69 -24.19 -8.69
C VAL A 70 -20.57 -24.19 -7.46
N ASP A 71 -20.12 -23.47 -6.44
CA ASP A 71 -20.91 -23.24 -5.24
C ASP A 71 -21.95 -22.12 -5.43
N GLU A 72 -22.63 -21.76 -4.34
CA GLU A 72 -23.63 -20.68 -4.31
C GLU A 72 -23.06 -19.29 -4.59
N HIS A 73 -21.74 -19.12 -4.56
CA HIS A 73 -21.00 -17.90 -4.87
C HIS A 73 -20.34 -17.97 -6.26
N GLY A 74 -20.62 -19.01 -7.06
CA GLY A 74 -20.00 -19.23 -8.37
C GLY A 74 -18.55 -19.72 -8.32
N ARG A 75 -18.05 -20.14 -7.16
CA ARG A 75 -16.67 -20.58 -6.95
C ARG A 75 -16.54 -22.08 -7.17
N ASN A 76 -15.54 -22.45 -7.96
CA ASN A 76 -15.12 -23.84 -8.16
C ASN A 76 -14.02 -24.26 -7.17
N ALA A 77 -13.56 -25.51 -7.28
CA ALA A 77 -12.49 -26.04 -6.42
C ALA A 77 -11.17 -25.24 -6.52
N LEU A 78 -10.84 -24.72 -7.70
CA LEU A 78 -9.62 -23.96 -7.94
C LEU A 78 -9.64 -22.59 -7.26
N HIS A 79 -10.79 -21.91 -7.21
CA HIS A 79 -10.95 -20.66 -6.46
C HIS A 79 -10.55 -20.82 -4.99
N TYR A 80 -11.02 -21.90 -4.36
CA TYR A 80 -10.71 -22.20 -2.97
C TYR A 80 -9.24 -22.62 -2.78
N ALA A 81 -8.72 -23.50 -3.64
CA ALA A 81 -7.31 -23.89 -3.59
C ALA A 81 -6.37 -22.69 -3.75
N ALA A 82 -6.74 -21.74 -4.62
CA ALA A 82 -6.00 -20.52 -4.86
C ALA A 82 -6.07 -19.52 -3.69
N ALA A 83 -7.23 -19.38 -3.05
CA ALA A 83 -7.38 -18.59 -1.83
C ALA A 83 -6.55 -19.14 -0.66
N SER A 84 -6.57 -20.46 -0.47
CA SER A 84 -5.84 -21.15 0.60
C SER A 84 -4.34 -21.24 0.36
N GLY A 85 -3.90 -21.19 -0.91
CA GLY A 85 -2.48 -21.29 -1.27
C GLY A 85 -1.97 -22.73 -1.45
N HIS A 86 -2.86 -23.68 -1.74
CA HIS A 86 -2.52 -25.10 -1.85
C HIS A 86 -1.92 -25.44 -3.22
N VAL A 87 -0.62 -25.18 -3.38
CA VAL A 87 0.18 -25.39 -4.61
C VAL A 87 -0.05 -26.75 -5.27
N LYS A 88 0.06 -27.86 -4.53
CA LYS A 88 -0.12 -29.22 -5.07
C LYS A 88 -1.54 -29.44 -5.60
N MET A 89 -2.54 -28.96 -4.85
CA MET A 89 -3.95 -29.07 -5.24
C MET A 89 -4.23 -28.24 -6.50
N THR A 90 -3.72 -27.02 -6.58
CA THR A 90 -3.82 -26.17 -7.78
C THR A 90 -3.25 -26.89 -9.01
N GLN A 91 -2.04 -27.44 -8.92
CA GLN A 91 -1.43 -28.19 -10.04
C GLN A 91 -2.24 -29.42 -10.43
N HIS A 92 -2.78 -30.16 -9.47
CA HIS A 92 -3.63 -31.32 -9.76
C HIS A 92 -4.94 -30.92 -10.43
N LEU A 93 -5.59 -29.85 -9.96
CA LEU A 93 -6.85 -29.37 -10.53
C LEU A 93 -6.68 -28.90 -11.97
N LEU A 94 -5.64 -28.11 -12.26
CA LEU A 94 -5.32 -27.64 -13.62
C LEU A 94 -5.01 -28.80 -14.58
N LYS A 95 -4.35 -29.86 -14.09
CA LYS A 95 -4.09 -31.06 -14.91
C LYS A 95 -5.36 -31.83 -15.29
N ILE A 96 -6.41 -31.77 -14.48
CA ILE A 96 -7.67 -32.47 -14.75
C ILE A 96 -8.56 -31.60 -15.66
N ASP A 97 -8.67 -30.32 -15.34
CA ASP A 97 -9.41 -29.36 -16.13
C ASP A 97 -8.72 -28.01 -16.09
N ASP A 98 -8.25 -27.57 -17.25
CA ASP A 98 -7.53 -26.32 -17.40
C ASP A 98 -8.49 -25.13 -17.56
N SER A 99 -9.71 -25.40 -18.06
CA SER A 99 -10.72 -24.38 -18.33
C SER A 99 -11.20 -23.64 -17.08
N ILE A 100 -11.04 -24.25 -15.90
CA ILE A 100 -11.46 -23.69 -14.61
C ILE A 100 -10.60 -22.50 -14.17
N ALA A 101 -9.43 -22.27 -14.79
CA ALA A 101 -8.55 -21.14 -14.52
C ALA A 101 -9.16 -19.78 -14.92
N HIS A 102 -10.03 -19.78 -15.93
CA HIS A 102 -10.69 -18.58 -16.45
C HIS A 102 -12.12 -18.39 -15.93
N GLN A 103 -12.65 -19.36 -15.17
CA GLN A 103 -13.97 -19.21 -14.58
C GLN A 103 -13.97 -18.06 -13.57
N ILE A 104 -15.04 -17.28 -13.60
CA ILE A 104 -15.27 -16.15 -12.71
C ILE A 104 -16.32 -16.52 -11.67
N ASP A 105 -16.12 -16.04 -10.44
CA ASP A 105 -17.11 -16.13 -9.39
C ASP A 105 -18.18 -15.03 -9.49
N GLN A 106 -19.11 -14.99 -8.54
CA GLN A 106 -20.15 -13.96 -8.49
C GLN A 106 -19.61 -12.54 -8.27
N ASP A 107 -18.38 -12.35 -7.82
CA ASP A 107 -17.75 -11.04 -7.72
C ASP A 107 -16.98 -10.69 -9.02
N GLY A 108 -17.03 -11.57 -10.03
CA GLY A 108 -16.25 -11.44 -11.26
C GLY A 108 -14.78 -11.82 -11.06
N GLN A 109 -14.43 -12.45 -9.95
CA GLN A 109 -13.05 -12.77 -9.59
C GLN A 109 -12.67 -14.13 -10.15
N THR A 110 -11.50 -14.20 -10.79
CA THR A 110 -10.88 -15.47 -11.18
C THR A 110 -10.09 -16.09 -10.01
N PRO A 111 -9.67 -17.36 -10.08
CA PRO A 111 -8.79 -17.94 -9.07
C PRO A 111 -7.50 -17.14 -8.84
N LEU A 112 -6.98 -16.48 -9.89
CA LEU A 112 -5.81 -15.61 -9.79
C LEU A 112 -6.09 -14.36 -8.92
N HIS A 113 -7.28 -13.76 -9.03
CA HIS A 113 -7.71 -12.66 -8.16
C HIS A 113 -7.74 -13.08 -6.70
N LEU A 114 -8.29 -14.25 -6.38
CA LEU A 114 -8.33 -14.77 -5.01
C LEU A 114 -6.94 -15.12 -4.47
N ALA A 115 -6.03 -15.62 -5.31
CA ALA A 115 -4.64 -15.83 -4.93
C ALA A 115 -3.94 -14.51 -4.60
N ALA A 116 -4.15 -13.46 -5.41
CA ALA A 116 -3.58 -12.14 -5.18
C ALA A 116 -4.15 -11.49 -3.91
N LYS A 117 -5.48 -11.56 -3.73
CA LYS A 117 -6.22 -11.07 -2.57
C LYS A 117 -5.74 -11.67 -1.25
N ASN A 118 -5.37 -12.95 -1.25
CA ASN A 118 -4.87 -13.68 -0.05
C ASN A 118 -3.35 -13.80 0.03
N GLY A 119 -2.61 -13.17 -0.89
CA GLY A 119 -1.16 -13.11 -0.85
C GLY A 119 -0.43 -14.40 -1.23
N ARG A 120 -1.05 -15.27 -2.04
CA ARG A 120 -0.56 -16.62 -2.37
C ARG A 120 0.35 -16.62 -3.60
N VAL A 121 1.54 -16.04 -3.48
CA VAL A 121 2.52 -15.88 -4.59
C VAL A 121 2.85 -17.21 -5.29
N SER A 122 3.02 -18.32 -4.55
CA SER A 122 3.37 -19.61 -5.15
C SER A 122 2.28 -20.15 -6.07
N VAL A 123 1.00 -19.91 -5.75
CA VAL A 123 -0.12 -20.30 -6.63
C VAL A 123 -0.20 -19.38 -7.83
N MET A 124 0.01 -18.07 -7.63
CA MET A 124 0.03 -17.12 -8.75
C MET A 124 1.09 -17.49 -9.80
N LYS A 125 2.27 -17.92 -9.37
CA LYS A 125 3.32 -18.40 -10.30
C LYS A 125 2.85 -19.56 -11.19
N ILE A 126 2.12 -20.52 -10.62
CA ILE A 126 1.59 -21.66 -11.39
C ILE A 126 0.53 -21.17 -12.38
N LEU A 127 -0.44 -20.39 -11.89
CA LEU A 127 -1.53 -19.88 -12.73
C LEU A 127 -1.00 -19.01 -13.87
N LEU A 128 -0.01 -18.17 -13.64
CA LEU A 128 0.56 -17.28 -14.66
C LEU A 128 1.48 -17.98 -15.64
N ASN A 129 2.12 -19.07 -15.22
CA ASN A 129 2.95 -19.88 -16.11
C ASN A 129 2.12 -20.55 -17.20
N ASP A 130 0.93 -21.02 -16.82
CA ASP A 130 0.04 -21.76 -17.72
C ASP A 130 -0.99 -20.82 -18.39
N HIS A 131 -1.38 -19.73 -17.70
CA HIS A 131 -2.43 -18.78 -18.11
C HIS A 131 -2.05 -17.31 -17.90
N PRO A 132 -1.12 -16.75 -18.70
CA PRO A 132 -0.69 -15.35 -18.56
C PRO A 132 -1.84 -14.35 -18.82
N ASP A 133 -2.79 -14.70 -19.69
CA ASP A 133 -3.94 -13.84 -20.05
C ASP A 133 -4.90 -13.60 -18.88
N ALA A 134 -4.87 -14.44 -17.84
CA ALA A 134 -5.70 -14.27 -16.65
C ALA A 134 -5.39 -12.96 -15.89
N THR A 135 -4.23 -12.32 -16.15
CA THR A 135 -3.85 -11.02 -15.58
C THR A 135 -4.72 -9.85 -16.07
N LYS A 136 -5.26 -9.95 -17.29
CA LYS A 136 -6.02 -8.88 -17.95
C LYS A 136 -7.49 -8.83 -17.53
N VAL A 137 -7.97 -9.90 -16.88
CA VAL A 137 -9.34 -9.99 -16.40
C VAL A 137 -9.51 -9.01 -15.25
N LEU A 138 -10.62 -8.26 -15.24
CA LEU A 138 -11.01 -7.36 -14.18
C LEU A 138 -12.23 -7.92 -13.46
N ASP A 139 -12.32 -7.67 -12.15
CA ASP A 139 -13.52 -8.03 -11.39
C ASP A 139 -14.69 -7.05 -11.63
N LYS A 140 -15.83 -7.29 -10.99
CA LYS A 140 -17.03 -6.43 -11.14
C LYS A 140 -16.82 -4.98 -10.72
N THR A 141 -15.85 -4.73 -9.84
CA THR A 141 -15.44 -3.38 -9.41
C THR A 141 -14.34 -2.78 -10.26
N LYS A 142 -14.01 -3.42 -11.40
CA LYS A 142 -12.89 -3.07 -12.27
C LYS A 142 -11.53 -3.17 -11.58
N CYS A 143 -11.42 -3.92 -10.49
CA CYS A 143 -10.15 -4.16 -9.82
C CYS A 143 -9.36 -5.21 -10.59
N ASN A 144 -8.07 -4.94 -10.76
CA ASN A 144 -7.09 -5.94 -11.21
C ASN A 144 -6.44 -6.64 -10.00
N ILE A 145 -5.58 -7.63 -10.27
CA ILE A 145 -4.85 -8.38 -9.23
C ILE A 145 -3.96 -7.49 -8.36
N LEU A 146 -3.45 -6.37 -8.89
CA LEU A 146 -2.63 -5.41 -8.15
C LEU A 146 -3.47 -4.60 -7.16
N HIS A 147 -4.69 -4.18 -7.54
CA HIS A 147 -5.64 -3.52 -6.63
C HIS A 147 -5.94 -4.42 -5.44
N LEU A 148 -6.27 -5.68 -5.66
CA LEU A 148 -6.60 -6.63 -4.58
C LEU A 148 -5.40 -6.90 -3.67
N ALA A 149 -4.20 -7.09 -4.23
CA ALA A 149 -2.99 -7.28 -3.44
C ALA A 149 -2.63 -6.03 -2.63
N ALA A 150 -2.84 -4.85 -3.20
CA ALA A 150 -2.60 -3.56 -2.57
C ALA A 150 -3.61 -3.26 -1.45
N GLN A 151 -4.89 -3.56 -1.68
CA GLN A 151 -5.98 -3.41 -0.72
C GLN A 151 -5.79 -4.29 0.53
N ASN A 152 -5.22 -5.49 0.40
CA ASN A 152 -5.00 -6.42 1.50
C ASN A 152 -3.56 -6.35 2.07
N GLY A 153 -2.73 -5.43 1.58
CA GLY A 153 -1.40 -5.17 2.14
C GLY A 153 -0.35 -6.27 1.89
N HIS A 154 -0.56 -7.12 0.89
CA HIS A 154 0.33 -8.24 0.62
C HIS A 154 1.59 -7.83 -0.16
N LEU A 155 2.58 -7.27 0.55
CA LEU A 155 3.82 -6.74 -0.03
C LEU A 155 4.53 -7.71 -0.98
N LYS A 156 4.73 -8.96 -0.57
CA LYS A 156 5.44 -9.97 -1.39
C LYS A 156 4.73 -10.21 -2.73
N THR A 157 3.40 -10.15 -2.72
CA THR A 157 2.55 -10.31 -3.89
C THR A 157 2.63 -9.10 -4.79
N VAL A 158 2.55 -7.89 -4.22
CA VAL A 158 2.74 -6.64 -4.97
C VAL A 158 4.11 -6.63 -5.67
N LEU A 159 5.19 -6.96 -4.95
CA LEU A 159 6.53 -7.03 -5.53
C LEU A 159 6.67 -8.10 -6.61
N PHE A 160 5.93 -9.20 -6.51
CA PHE A 160 5.90 -10.22 -7.54
C PHE A 160 5.14 -9.73 -8.79
N ILE A 161 3.96 -9.13 -8.59
CA ILE A 161 3.13 -8.58 -9.68
C ILE A 161 3.86 -7.46 -10.43
N LEU A 162 4.56 -6.57 -9.73
CA LEU A 162 5.33 -5.48 -10.35
C LEU A 162 6.51 -5.93 -11.21
N LYS A 163 6.93 -7.21 -11.11
CA LYS A 163 7.97 -7.79 -11.96
C LYS A 163 7.41 -8.42 -13.24
N LEU A 164 6.09 -8.54 -13.35
CA LEU A 164 5.43 -9.11 -14.52
C LEU A 164 5.33 -8.02 -15.59
N PRO A 165 5.84 -8.25 -16.81
CA PRO A 165 5.80 -7.25 -17.88
C PRO A 165 4.38 -6.89 -18.31
N GLU A 166 3.42 -7.82 -18.18
CA GLU A 166 2.03 -7.62 -18.58
C GLU A 166 1.30 -6.56 -17.73
N ILE A 167 1.86 -6.20 -16.57
CA ILE A 167 1.25 -5.26 -15.62
C ILE A 167 1.63 -3.80 -15.90
N GLU A 168 2.67 -3.53 -16.69
CA GLU A 168 3.15 -2.16 -16.95
C GLU A 168 2.04 -1.25 -17.51
N GLU A 169 1.23 -1.77 -18.43
CA GLU A 169 0.09 -1.05 -19.00
C GLU A 169 -1.06 -0.88 -18.00
N MET A 170 -1.19 -1.79 -17.04
CA MET A 170 -2.34 -1.91 -16.13
C MET A 170 -2.11 -1.27 -14.75
N ILE A 171 -0.88 -0.87 -14.42
CA ILE A 171 -0.47 -0.42 -13.09
C ILE A 171 -1.25 0.81 -12.58
N ASN A 172 -1.73 1.65 -13.50
CA ASN A 172 -2.43 2.90 -13.22
C ASN A 172 -3.94 2.86 -13.51
N TRP A 173 -4.48 1.73 -13.94
CA TRP A 173 -5.90 1.65 -14.29
C TRP A 173 -6.75 1.97 -13.06
N PRO A 174 -7.76 2.85 -13.18
CA PRO A 174 -8.61 3.19 -12.05
C PRO A 174 -9.71 2.14 -11.86
N ASP A 175 -9.93 1.74 -10.61
CA ASP A 175 -11.13 1.05 -10.14
C ASP A 175 -12.24 2.07 -9.74
N VAL A 176 -13.28 1.61 -9.05
CA VAL A 176 -14.37 2.48 -8.53
C VAL A 176 -13.88 3.49 -7.48
N ASN A 177 -12.84 3.17 -6.73
CA ASN A 177 -12.29 3.92 -5.61
C ASN A 177 -10.93 4.62 -5.93
N GLY A 178 -10.30 4.34 -7.08
CA GLY A 178 -9.03 4.92 -7.54
C GLY A 178 -8.04 3.90 -8.13
N ASN A 179 -6.78 4.28 -8.25
CA ASN A 179 -5.72 3.35 -8.69
C ASN A 179 -5.23 2.44 -7.52
N PRO A 180 -4.34 1.46 -7.76
CA PRO A 180 -3.85 0.57 -6.70
C PRO A 180 -3.14 1.29 -5.54
N LEU A 181 -2.52 2.44 -5.81
CA LEU A 181 -1.90 3.27 -4.78
C LEU A 181 -2.95 3.90 -3.85
N HIS A 182 -4.10 4.32 -4.38
CA HIS A 182 -5.23 4.79 -3.57
C HIS A 182 -5.75 3.67 -2.66
N MET A 183 -5.82 2.42 -3.13
CA MET A 183 -6.27 1.29 -2.31
C MET A 183 -5.32 0.98 -1.17
N ALA A 184 -4.01 0.99 -1.44
CA ALA A 184 -2.99 0.81 -0.41
C ALA A 184 -3.01 1.93 0.63
N ALA A 185 -3.21 3.19 0.18
CA ALA A 185 -3.27 4.35 1.05
C ALA A 185 -4.56 4.37 1.90
N MET A 186 -5.70 4.01 1.33
CA MET A 186 -6.99 3.93 2.04
C MET A 186 -6.95 2.89 3.18
N ASN A 187 -6.26 1.77 2.97
CA ASN A 187 -6.11 0.71 3.97
C ASN A 187 -4.86 0.87 4.86
N LEU A 188 -4.12 1.98 4.72
CA LEU A 188 -2.94 2.32 5.52
C LEU A 188 -1.81 1.28 5.45
N HIS A 189 -1.66 0.61 4.31
CA HIS A 189 -0.59 -0.36 4.08
C HIS A 189 0.72 0.33 3.69
N ASN A 190 1.36 0.96 4.69
CA ASN A 190 2.58 1.76 4.56
C ASN A 190 3.68 1.15 3.68
N SER A 191 3.94 -0.15 3.83
CA SER A 191 4.99 -0.86 3.11
C SER A 191 4.66 -0.97 1.63
N VAL A 192 3.41 -1.32 1.32
CA VAL A 192 2.94 -1.39 -0.07
C VAL A 192 2.96 0.01 -0.70
N VAL A 193 2.49 1.02 0.03
CA VAL A 193 2.50 2.41 -0.41
C VAL A 193 3.91 2.87 -0.75
N TYR A 194 4.89 2.59 0.12
CA TYR A 194 6.30 2.93 -0.12
C TYR A 194 6.86 2.30 -1.40
N PHE A 195 6.61 1.00 -1.62
CA PHE A 195 7.14 0.32 -2.81
C PHE A 195 6.44 0.76 -4.10
N LEU A 196 5.12 0.98 -4.07
CA LEU A 196 4.38 1.51 -5.22
C LEU A 196 4.81 2.95 -5.53
N SER A 197 5.00 3.79 -4.51
CA SER A 197 5.35 5.20 -4.69
C SER A 197 6.78 5.42 -5.19
N ILE A 198 7.69 4.47 -4.97
CA ILE A 198 9.04 4.50 -5.56
C ILE A 198 9.04 4.06 -7.02
N ASN A 199 8.09 3.22 -7.43
CA ASN A 199 8.04 2.74 -8.81
C ASN A 199 7.61 3.87 -9.76
N MET A 200 8.53 4.34 -10.61
CA MET A 200 8.34 5.47 -11.52
C MET A 200 7.13 5.31 -12.46
N MET A 201 6.73 4.08 -12.77
CA MET A 201 5.56 3.80 -13.61
C MET A 201 4.24 4.13 -12.92
N VAL A 202 4.19 4.13 -11.59
CA VAL A 202 2.99 4.48 -10.83
C VAL A 202 2.77 5.99 -10.87
N ASN A 203 1.60 6.42 -11.34
CA ASN A 203 1.20 7.81 -11.30
C ASN A 203 0.75 8.19 -9.88
N ILE A 204 1.67 8.77 -9.11
CA ILE A 204 1.42 9.25 -7.75
C ILE A 204 0.48 10.46 -7.71
N ARG A 205 0.30 11.17 -8.84
CA ARG A 205 -0.54 12.38 -8.97
C ARG A 205 -1.98 12.09 -9.35
N ALA A 206 -2.28 10.85 -9.72
CA ALA A 206 -3.63 10.47 -10.11
C ALA A 206 -4.62 10.78 -8.99
N THR A 207 -5.81 11.23 -9.35
CA THR A 207 -6.94 11.36 -8.46
C THR A 207 -7.91 10.20 -8.67
N ASN A 208 -8.65 9.84 -7.64
CA ASN A 208 -9.76 8.91 -7.77
C ASN A 208 -11.04 9.60 -8.25
N ASN A 209 -12.13 8.83 -8.36
CA ASN A 209 -13.46 9.34 -8.77
C ASN A 209 -14.05 10.39 -7.79
N ALA A 210 -13.47 10.56 -6.61
CA ALA A 210 -13.85 11.58 -5.64
C ALA A 210 -12.89 12.79 -5.67
N ASP A 211 -12.08 12.90 -6.73
CA ASP A 211 -11.03 13.91 -6.91
C ASP A 211 -10.05 13.98 -5.73
N LYS A 212 -9.76 12.83 -5.10
CA LYS A 212 -8.79 12.75 -4.00
C LYS A 212 -7.53 12.05 -4.47
N THR A 213 -6.39 12.59 -4.10
CA THR A 213 -5.09 11.93 -4.24
C THR A 213 -4.90 10.88 -3.15
N ALA A 214 -3.95 9.97 -3.34
CA ALA A 214 -3.60 8.96 -2.34
C ALA A 214 -3.18 9.59 -0.98
N ILE A 215 -2.52 10.75 -1.00
CA ILE A 215 -2.15 11.49 0.23
C ILE A 215 -3.42 11.96 0.97
N ALA A 216 -4.35 12.59 0.25
CA ALA A 216 -5.59 13.09 0.83
C ALA A 216 -6.46 11.96 1.41
N LEU A 217 -6.45 10.78 0.78
CA LEU A 217 -7.15 9.60 1.29
C LEU A 217 -6.55 9.06 2.60
N ALA A 218 -5.23 9.04 2.73
CA ALA A 218 -4.58 8.60 3.96
C ALA A 218 -4.97 9.49 5.16
N GLU A 219 -5.14 10.80 4.92
CA GLU A 219 -5.54 11.79 5.94
C GLU A 219 -7.03 11.72 6.31
N THR A 220 -7.91 11.30 5.41
CA THR A 220 -9.36 11.31 5.66
C THR A 220 -9.86 10.14 6.50
N SER A 221 -9.02 9.16 6.81
CA SER A 221 -9.38 8.02 7.66
C SER A 221 -9.67 8.49 9.10
N ARG A 222 -10.90 8.28 9.58
CA ARG A 222 -11.37 8.79 10.89
C ARG A 222 -10.93 7.93 12.09
N ASP A 223 -10.15 6.89 11.84
CA ASP A 223 -9.78 5.91 12.86
C ASP A 223 -8.64 6.44 13.73
N HIS A 224 -8.94 6.88 14.95
CA HIS A 224 -7.93 7.37 15.90
C HIS A 224 -6.91 6.30 16.33
N GLU A 225 -7.27 5.02 16.24
CA GLU A 225 -6.40 3.89 16.64
C GLU A 225 -5.22 3.69 15.67
N LYS A 226 -5.33 4.16 14.42
CA LYS A 226 -4.32 3.97 13.37
C LYS A 226 -3.52 5.24 13.05
N GLU A 227 -3.52 6.22 13.94
CA GLU A 227 -2.88 7.52 13.69
C GLU A 227 -1.38 7.41 13.36
N PHE A 228 -0.67 6.47 13.99
CA PHE A 228 0.72 6.17 13.67
C PHE A 228 0.90 5.62 12.25
N GLU A 229 0.03 4.71 11.81
CA GLU A 229 0.06 4.14 10.45
C GLU A 229 -0.28 5.18 9.38
N LYS A 230 -1.20 6.11 9.69
CA LYS A 230 -1.48 7.28 8.84
C LYS A 230 -0.24 8.14 8.68
N HIS A 231 0.41 8.49 9.79
CA HIS A 231 1.62 9.31 9.77
C HIS A 231 2.72 8.65 8.92
N LEU A 232 2.95 7.34 9.09
CA LEU A 232 3.91 6.58 8.29
C LEU A 232 3.54 6.57 6.80
N THR A 233 2.26 6.34 6.48
CA THR A 233 1.77 6.27 5.10
C THR A 233 1.89 7.62 4.40
N LYS A 234 1.49 8.70 5.09
CA LYS A 234 1.66 10.07 4.62
C LYS A 234 3.12 10.40 4.36
N LYS A 235 3.99 10.12 5.33
CA LYS A 235 5.43 10.38 5.20
C LYS A 235 6.07 9.59 4.07
N ALA A 236 5.65 8.33 3.85
CA ALA A 236 6.11 7.52 2.73
C ALA A 236 5.72 8.12 1.37
N LEU A 237 4.51 8.68 1.27
CA LEU A 237 4.06 9.38 0.06
C LEU A 237 4.80 10.71 -0.13
N GLU A 238 4.91 11.54 0.91
CA GLU A 238 5.65 12.81 0.86
C GLU A 238 7.10 12.61 0.43
N LEU A 239 7.79 11.62 0.99
CA LEU A 239 9.15 11.27 0.59
C LEU A 239 9.25 10.85 -0.88
N ALA A 240 8.26 10.10 -1.38
CA ALA A 240 8.23 9.68 -2.77
C ALA A 240 7.98 10.85 -3.73
N TYR A 241 7.13 11.80 -3.34
CA TYR A 241 6.89 13.05 -4.06
C TYR A 241 8.17 13.88 -4.16
N VAL A 242 8.81 14.13 -3.02
CA VAL A 242 10.10 14.86 -2.95
C VAL A 242 11.16 14.17 -3.80
N LYS A 243 11.27 12.83 -3.73
CA LYS A 243 12.24 12.07 -4.52
C LYS A 243 12.02 12.18 -6.02
N ARG A 244 10.78 12.41 -6.47
CA ARG A 244 10.42 12.61 -7.88
C ARG A 244 10.50 14.09 -8.30
N GLY A 245 10.91 14.99 -7.40
CA GLY A 245 10.91 16.43 -7.65
C GLY A 245 9.52 17.01 -7.84
N LEU A 246 8.48 16.33 -7.32
CA LEU A 246 7.09 16.73 -7.41
C LEU A 246 6.67 17.31 -6.06
N TYR A 247 6.20 18.55 -6.04
CA TYR A 247 5.68 19.14 -4.82
C TYR A 247 4.23 18.66 -4.61
N PRO A 248 3.88 18.09 -3.45
CA PRO A 248 2.49 17.72 -3.15
C PRO A 248 1.50 18.89 -3.29
N GLU A 249 1.98 20.12 -3.11
CA GLU A 249 1.23 21.38 -3.22
C GLU A 249 0.75 21.64 -4.68
N ASP A 250 1.49 21.22 -5.71
CA ASP A 250 1.15 21.38 -7.16
C ASP A 250 -0.07 20.54 -7.59
N ILE A 251 -0.60 19.70 -6.71
CA ILE A 251 -1.77 18.84 -6.96
C ILE A 251 -2.95 19.28 -6.11
N LEU A 252 -2.69 19.86 -4.94
CA LEU A 252 -3.72 20.33 -4.01
C LEU A 252 -4.42 21.60 -4.52
N GLU A 253 -3.80 22.35 -5.44
CA GLU A 253 -4.42 23.53 -6.08
C GLU A 253 -5.64 23.17 -6.94
N ASN A 254 -5.68 21.98 -7.56
CA ASN A 254 -6.80 21.59 -8.45
C ASN A 254 -8.02 21.03 -7.70
N ASN A 255 -7.86 20.54 -6.47
CA ASN A 255 -8.96 19.98 -5.69
C ASN A 255 -9.56 20.95 -4.66
N ARG A 256 -8.83 22.03 -4.31
CA ARG A 256 -9.39 23.13 -3.49
C ARG A 256 -10.20 24.15 -4.31
N SER A 257 -9.97 24.25 -5.61
CA SER A 257 -10.69 25.18 -6.49
C SER A 257 -12.16 24.81 -6.73
N ASN A 258 -12.57 23.57 -6.46
CA ASN A 258 -13.96 23.10 -6.63
C ASN A 258 -14.84 23.16 -5.37
N LEU A 259 -14.29 23.56 -4.21
CA LEU A 259 -15.04 23.66 -2.95
C LEU A 259 -14.75 25.00 -2.25
N GLY A 260 -15.43 26.05 -2.72
CA GLY A 260 -15.58 27.31 -1.98
C GLY A 260 -14.61 28.41 -2.43
N GLY A 261 -15.20 29.54 -2.82
CA GLY A 261 -14.47 30.71 -3.28
C GLY A 261 -13.58 31.38 -2.22
N SER A 262 -12.81 32.33 -2.74
CA SER A 262 -11.88 33.23 -2.05
C SER A 262 -10.57 32.60 -1.60
N ARG A 263 -9.50 32.80 -2.40
CA ARG A 263 -8.10 32.87 -1.90
C ARG A 263 -7.03 33.24 -2.95
N SER A 264 -7.33 34.14 -3.88
CA SER A 264 -6.31 34.81 -4.71
C SER A 264 -5.34 35.72 -3.91
N ILE A 265 -5.47 35.78 -2.58
CA ILE A 265 -4.70 36.67 -1.70
C ILE A 265 -3.58 35.92 -0.93
N ASP A 266 -3.61 34.58 -0.85
CA ASP A 266 -2.69 33.84 0.05
C ASP A 266 -1.39 33.36 -0.64
N ASN A 267 -1.35 33.21 -1.96
CA ASN A 267 -0.12 32.82 -2.69
C ASN A 267 0.88 33.98 -2.87
N ALA A 268 0.42 35.24 -2.85
CA ALA A 268 1.31 36.39 -2.77
C ALA A 268 1.99 36.47 -1.39
N ASN A 269 1.27 36.10 -0.33
CA ASN A 269 1.74 36.20 1.05
C ASN A 269 2.76 35.13 1.44
N LYS A 270 2.73 33.91 0.88
CA LYS A 270 3.78 32.89 1.17
C LYS A 270 5.09 33.15 0.43
N GLY A 271 5.03 33.64 -0.80
CA GLY A 271 6.21 34.13 -1.53
C GLY A 271 6.82 35.37 -0.89
N LEU A 272 5.98 36.27 -0.35
CA LEU A 272 6.41 37.38 0.51
C LEU A 272 7.02 36.87 1.81
N GLN A 273 6.38 35.94 2.52
CA GLN A 273 6.84 35.45 3.82
C GLN A 273 8.18 34.69 3.72
N GLY A 274 8.40 33.91 2.65
CA GLY A 274 9.69 33.28 2.38
C GLY A 274 10.80 34.30 2.06
N LYS A 275 10.47 35.35 1.29
CA LYS A 275 11.40 36.46 1.01
C LYS A 275 11.69 37.29 2.27
N GLU A 276 10.69 37.57 3.10
CA GLU A 276 10.79 38.31 4.35
C GLU A 276 11.63 37.55 5.40
N ILE A 277 11.43 36.23 5.53
CA ILE A 277 12.21 35.39 6.42
C ILE A 277 13.67 35.29 5.93
N ALA A 278 13.91 35.13 4.63
CA ALA A 278 15.26 35.10 4.06
C ALA A 278 15.98 36.45 4.22
N GLN A 279 15.28 37.57 4.03
CA GLN A 279 15.81 38.90 4.29
C GLN A 279 16.15 39.10 5.77
N THR A 280 15.26 38.70 6.67
CA THR A 280 15.48 38.80 8.12
C THR A 280 16.68 37.96 8.56
N LEU A 281 16.80 36.73 8.06
CA LEU A 281 17.93 35.84 8.35
C LEU A 281 19.26 36.37 7.78
N SER A 282 19.24 36.96 6.58
CA SER A 282 20.42 37.59 5.98
C SER A 282 20.91 38.79 6.81
N VAL A 283 20.00 39.64 7.27
CA VAL A 283 20.32 40.78 8.16
C VAL A 283 20.86 40.30 9.51
N ILE A 284 20.28 39.26 10.10
CA ILE A 284 20.76 38.72 11.38
C ILE A 284 22.14 38.08 11.21
N ALA A 285 22.37 37.31 10.15
CA ALA A 285 23.67 36.69 9.87
C ALA A 285 24.76 37.74 9.69
N THR A 286 24.51 38.78 8.88
CA THR A 286 25.45 39.89 8.69
C THR A 286 25.70 40.70 9.97
N LEU A 287 24.70 40.85 10.84
CA LEU A 287 24.88 41.51 12.14
C LEU A 287 25.73 40.66 13.11
N ILE A 288 25.52 39.34 13.14
CA ILE A 288 26.34 38.42 13.94
C ILE A 288 27.78 38.39 13.41
N GLU A 289 27.97 38.37 12.09
CA GLU A 289 29.30 38.39 11.47
C GLU A 289 30.06 39.69 11.78
N THR A 290 29.40 40.84 11.67
CA THR A 290 30.02 42.13 12.01
C THR A 290 30.35 42.28 13.50
N PHE A 291 29.48 41.77 14.39
CA PHE A 291 29.72 41.81 15.83
C PHE A 291 30.86 40.88 16.26
N THR A 292 30.87 39.64 15.76
CA THR A 292 31.93 38.65 16.04
C THR A 292 33.28 39.11 15.44
N PHE A 293 33.28 39.65 14.23
CA PHE A 293 34.47 40.24 13.62
C PHE A 293 35.03 41.41 14.44
N ALA A 294 34.18 42.31 14.96
CA ALA A 294 34.63 43.41 15.81
C ALA A 294 35.17 42.92 17.16
N ALA A 295 34.56 41.87 17.73
CA ALA A 295 34.98 41.25 18.98
C ALA A 295 36.38 40.60 18.88
N ALA A 296 36.77 40.13 17.70
CA ALA A 296 38.11 39.60 17.44
C ALA A 296 39.22 40.65 17.64
N PHE A 297 38.94 41.94 17.38
CA PHE A 297 39.91 43.04 17.54
C PHE A 297 39.75 43.81 18.85
N ALA A 298 38.55 43.84 19.42
CA ALA A 298 38.24 44.47 20.70
C ALA A 298 38.40 43.49 21.87
N LEU A 299 39.63 43.00 22.07
CA LEU A 299 39.90 42.01 23.11
C LEU A 299 39.65 42.59 24.52
N PRO A 300 38.77 41.97 25.32
CA PRO A 300 38.54 42.41 26.69
C PRO A 300 39.81 42.22 27.53
N GLY A 301 40.14 43.21 28.36
CA GLY A 301 41.32 43.19 29.23
C GLY A 301 42.57 43.88 28.66
N GLY A 302 42.52 44.38 27.43
CA GLY A 302 43.58 45.20 26.84
C GLY A 302 44.89 44.44 26.57
N TYR A 303 45.90 45.21 26.15
CA TYR A 303 47.22 44.70 25.82
C TYR A 303 48.20 45.02 26.94
N LYS A 304 49.15 44.12 27.21
CA LYS A 304 50.24 44.42 28.14
C LYS A 304 51.11 45.53 27.56
N SER A 305 51.26 46.63 28.29
CA SER A 305 52.03 47.81 27.88
C SER A 305 53.53 47.68 28.14
N ASP A 306 53.95 46.80 29.06
CA ASP A 306 55.34 46.75 29.54
C ASP A 306 55.86 45.31 29.71
N GLY A 307 57.12 45.07 29.31
CA GLY A 307 57.83 43.79 29.42
C GLY A 307 58.11 43.09 28.08
N PRO A 308 58.77 41.92 28.09
CA PRO A 308 59.10 41.16 26.87
C PRO A 308 57.85 40.64 26.12
N ASP A 309 56.69 40.63 26.78
CA ASP A 309 55.39 40.21 26.23
C ASP A 309 54.53 41.42 25.77
N GLN A 310 55.15 42.56 25.46
CA GLN A 310 54.44 43.77 25.04
C GLN A 310 53.58 43.51 23.80
N GLY A 311 52.32 43.94 23.84
CA GLY A 311 51.35 43.71 22.76
C GLY A 311 50.60 42.37 22.82
N THR A 312 50.84 41.52 23.82
CA THR A 312 50.01 40.33 24.07
C THR A 312 48.75 40.67 24.86
N ALA A 313 47.63 40.02 24.54
CA ALA A 313 46.38 40.24 25.27
C ALA A 313 46.50 39.76 26.72
N ALA A 314 46.15 40.60 27.69
CA ALA A 314 46.42 40.35 29.11
C ALA A 314 45.71 39.10 29.67
N LEU A 315 44.62 38.65 29.03
CA LEU A 315 43.75 37.56 29.51
C LEU A 315 43.94 36.21 28.79
N LEU A 316 44.95 36.10 27.91
CA LEU A 316 45.15 34.93 27.03
C LEU A 316 45.25 33.57 27.76
N ARG A 317 45.63 33.59 29.04
CA ARG A 317 45.84 32.38 29.88
C ARG A 317 44.61 31.94 30.68
N LYS A 318 43.51 32.71 30.69
CA LYS A 318 42.27 32.33 31.40
C LYS A 318 41.41 31.42 30.53
N SER A 319 40.89 30.35 31.12
CA SER A 319 39.97 29.41 30.45
C SER A 319 38.72 30.11 29.88
N ALA A 320 38.21 31.14 30.55
CA ALA A 320 37.08 31.95 30.06
C ALA A 320 37.39 32.68 28.74
N PHE A 321 38.65 33.10 28.53
CA PHE A 321 39.06 33.76 27.29
C PHE A 321 39.17 32.76 26.14
N GLN A 322 39.68 31.55 26.40
CA GLN A 322 39.71 30.48 25.40
C GLN A 322 38.30 30.04 24.98
N ALA A 323 37.38 29.93 25.95
CA ALA A 323 35.98 29.63 25.66
C ALA A 323 35.34 30.72 24.78
N PHE A 324 35.60 32.01 25.10
CA PHE A 324 35.13 33.15 24.32
C PHE A 324 35.60 33.09 22.86
N VAL A 325 36.90 32.89 22.62
CA VAL A 325 37.46 32.80 21.25
C VAL A 325 36.89 31.61 20.47
N ILE A 326 36.72 30.46 21.11
CA ILE A 326 36.15 29.27 20.46
C ILE A 326 34.68 29.51 20.08
N THR A 327 33.87 30.07 20.99
CA THR A 327 32.46 30.36 20.72
C THR A 327 32.28 31.41 19.62
N ASP A 328 33.15 32.44 19.60
CA ASP A 328 33.13 33.49 18.59
C ASP A 328 33.48 32.93 17.20
N THR A 329 34.48 32.03 17.14
CA THR A 329 34.86 31.34 15.89
C THR A 329 33.74 30.43 15.36
N ILE A 330 33.02 29.71 16.25
CA ILE A 330 31.87 28.87 15.87
C ILE A 330 30.71 29.74 15.39
N ALA A 331 30.45 30.87 16.05
CA ALA A 331 29.40 31.80 15.65
C ALA A 331 29.71 32.43 14.27
N MET A 332 30.95 32.82 14.03
CA MET A 332 31.39 33.38 12.75
C MET A 332 31.28 32.37 11.61
N THR A 333 31.80 31.15 11.79
CA THR A 333 31.76 30.10 10.76
C THR A 333 30.33 29.64 10.45
N SER A 334 29.48 29.48 11.49
CA SER A 334 28.08 29.11 11.28
C SER A 334 27.29 30.23 10.59
N SER A 335 27.51 31.50 10.94
CA SER A 335 26.88 32.65 10.27
C SER A 335 27.29 32.78 8.80
N MET A 336 28.58 32.64 8.50
CA MET A 336 29.10 32.70 7.12
C MET A 336 28.51 31.58 6.25
N THR A 337 28.43 30.35 6.76
CA THR A 337 27.79 29.25 6.02
C THR A 337 26.31 29.48 5.77
N ALA A 338 25.58 30.06 6.74
CA ALA A 338 24.17 30.41 6.57
C ALA A 338 23.98 31.50 5.50
N ALA A 339 24.83 32.54 5.49
CA ALA A 339 24.79 33.61 4.49
C ALA A 339 25.03 33.07 3.06
N VAL A 340 26.00 32.17 2.88
CA VAL A 340 26.29 31.54 1.58
C VAL A 340 25.11 30.69 1.08
N ILE A 341 24.47 29.92 1.96
CA ILE A 341 23.30 29.11 1.60
C ILE A 341 22.12 30.00 1.19
N VAL A 342 21.85 31.07 1.92
CA VAL A 342 20.78 32.03 1.59
C VAL A 342 21.06 32.72 0.25
N PHE A 343 22.30 33.15 0.01
CA PHE A 343 22.68 33.78 -1.26
C PHE A 343 22.56 32.82 -2.45
N TRP A 344 23.02 31.57 -2.28
CA TRP A 344 22.92 30.55 -3.32
C TRP A 344 21.46 30.17 -3.61
N SER A 345 20.62 30.06 -2.58
CA SER A 345 19.18 29.86 -2.73
C SER A 345 18.50 31.02 -3.47
N PHE A 346 18.90 32.27 -3.19
CA PHE A 346 18.35 33.43 -3.86
C PHE A 346 18.73 33.47 -5.34
N TRP A 347 20.00 33.17 -5.67
CA TRP A 347 20.48 33.15 -7.05
C TRP A 347 19.81 32.06 -7.89
N ARG A 348 19.58 30.87 -7.32
CA ARG A 348 18.89 29.78 -8.00
C ARG A 348 17.44 30.16 -8.35
N ASN A 349 16.74 30.84 -7.44
CA ASN A 349 15.36 31.28 -7.66
C ASN A 349 15.21 32.44 -8.67
N VAL A 350 16.31 33.06 -9.13
CA VAL A 350 16.29 34.11 -10.17
C VAL A 350 16.53 33.51 -11.57
N GLN A 351 17.02 32.27 -11.65
CA GLN A 351 17.32 31.58 -12.91
C GLN A 351 16.17 30.67 -13.39
N GLU A 352 15.23 30.34 -12.51
CA GLU A 352 13.93 29.71 -12.82
C GLU A 352 12.86 30.79 -13.02
#